data_AF-A0A1P8K1G4-F1
#
_entry.id   AF-A0A1P8K1G4-F1
#
_cell.length_a   1.000
_cell.length_b   1.000
_cell.length_c   1.000
_cell.angle_alpha   90.00
_cell.angle_beta   90.00
_cell.angle_gamma   90.00
#
_symmetry.space_group_name_H-M   'P 1'
#
loop_
_entity.id
_entity.type
_entity.pdbx_description
1 polymer ?
#
loop_
_entity_poly.entity_id
_entity_poly.type
_entity_poly.pdbx_seq_one_letter_code
_entity_poly.pdbx_strand_id
1 'polypeptide(L)'
;MTRLLLAVLVVFSLTGCERASELWMSSTEKVTLAFPLPDELKLAADRLLADGDAPSGGRNAQLVAGWQRQLELRALNCAPVVPVRWWHSVAAVRQQPYDSACILKQDAALIDWVGVRRVGQALQQPALVPLASLGARRPLTDVTALSELHAASAANVAVVQDTRSRFSSVNLTTGKLLHAISIPDAASTGAQLSPNGRLFALPVANRRGMQVFDVATGNLLWKTDRYNGVLAWLSTVDAAVVGQGDGRGGLALLDLQNGREYAYYDASRRMTWAVPAADAADQLWLVGSNSVTQVTHRRTSTGELDSNGLATWPLRRQATSLRPLLMQSGRRMLYVTNRDLAWIDLQSGDQGAYEFSLMNGRGYSKLDEDRLLVDTGGMNSTTQVLDVVAQTLAPVESNEGTDGLLLPMSTRTGFMRRGFDLSYVSDQVGPTGPALPAQRAIADAQLQQQLARLDARTAAEAAARAAVEAADKAATASGAPLTMRIPSGAPPSPMPLLSRVPAQAQVAIVGVYEGSNHRVPGGAPVRIFVPPSSIPLVLVLSSYESVQWLVQNSGRPISAVLLSGYSPSTVLGAGDAPVLRIGSAYAYQLNGANYAQLKQDVARYVPNRVDSFQGLYQGKEFSIPNR
;
A
#
# COMPACT_ATOMS: atom_id res chain seq x y z
N MET A 1 65.31 -24.75 53.41
CA MET A 1 64.78 -23.63 52.59
C MET A 1 64.44 -24.02 51.15
N THR A 2 65.02 -25.08 50.57
CA THR A 2 64.75 -25.54 49.19
C THR A 2 63.42 -26.29 48.98
N ARG A 3 62.79 -26.82 50.02
CA ARG A 3 61.46 -27.49 49.91
C ARG A 3 60.26 -26.52 49.95
N LEU A 4 60.44 -25.29 50.42
CA LEU A 4 59.38 -24.27 50.40
C LEU A 4 59.27 -23.57 49.03
N LEU A 5 60.37 -23.51 48.28
CA LEU A 5 60.43 -22.90 46.94
C LEU A 5 59.83 -23.78 45.84
N LEU A 6 59.84 -25.11 46.01
CA LEU A 6 59.25 -26.04 45.04
C LEU A 6 57.72 -26.13 45.15
N ALA A 7 57.14 -25.88 46.34
CA ALA A 7 55.70 -25.92 46.56
C ALA A 7 54.97 -24.68 46.00
N VAL A 8 55.66 -23.53 45.92
CA VAL A 8 55.10 -22.30 45.32
C VAL A 8 55.08 -22.39 43.79
N LEU A 9 56.02 -23.13 43.17
CA LEU A 9 56.11 -23.25 41.71
C LEU A 9 55.13 -24.27 41.09
N VAL A 10 54.66 -25.25 41.86
CA VAL A 10 53.73 -26.31 41.37
C VAL A 10 52.26 -25.94 41.58
N VAL A 11 51.92 -25.01 42.48
CA VAL A 11 50.53 -24.52 42.65
C VAL A 11 50.16 -23.49 41.58
N PHE A 12 51.13 -22.83 40.95
CA PHE A 12 50.90 -21.87 39.86
C PHE A 12 50.58 -22.52 38.50
N SER A 13 50.86 -23.81 38.30
CA SER A 13 50.82 -24.44 36.97
C SER A 13 49.46 -25.06 36.58
N LEU A 14 48.48 -25.17 37.48
CA LEU A 14 47.19 -25.83 37.17
C LEU A 14 45.93 -24.99 37.40
N THR A 15 46.02 -23.83 38.07
CA THR A 15 44.92 -22.85 38.21
C THR A 15 45.33 -21.40 37.88
N GLY A 16 46.60 -21.18 37.52
CA GLY A 16 47.19 -19.85 37.32
C GLY A 16 47.14 -19.32 35.89
N CYS A 17 46.96 -20.16 34.86
CA CYS A 17 47.01 -19.71 33.46
C CYS A 17 45.83 -18.79 33.10
N GLU A 18 44.63 -19.03 33.63
CA GLU A 18 43.47 -18.15 33.41
C GLU A 18 43.62 -16.81 34.13
N ARG A 19 44.20 -16.77 35.33
CA ARG A 19 44.45 -15.49 36.04
C ARG A 19 45.58 -14.69 35.41
N ALA A 20 46.57 -15.36 34.82
CA ALA A 20 47.67 -14.69 34.13
C ALA A 20 47.20 -13.97 32.86
N SER A 21 46.26 -14.55 32.10
CA SER A 21 45.70 -13.88 30.91
C SER A 21 44.83 -12.68 31.27
N GLU A 22 44.09 -12.73 32.38
CA GLU A 22 43.28 -11.60 32.87
C GLU A 22 44.10 -10.36 33.25
N LEU A 23 45.38 -10.48 33.61
CA LEU A 23 46.22 -9.33 33.96
C LEU A 23 46.54 -8.43 32.75
N TRP A 24 46.52 -9.01 31.55
CA TRP A 24 46.82 -8.31 30.30
C TRP A 24 45.58 -7.79 29.57
N MET A 25 44.37 -8.14 30.07
CA MET A 25 43.12 -7.66 29.50
C MET A 25 42.90 -6.18 29.84
N SER A 26 42.45 -5.43 28.84
CA SER A 26 41.90 -4.09 29.01
C SER A 26 40.65 -4.11 29.91
N SER A 27 40.31 -2.95 30.49
CA SER A 27 39.08 -2.83 31.28
C SER A 27 37.83 -3.21 30.47
N THR A 28 37.80 -2.86 29.18
CA THR A 28 36.70 -3.19 28.26
C THR A 28 36.56 -4.69 28.05
N GLU A 29 37.67 -5.41 27.85
CA GLU A 29 37.65 -6.87 27.69
C GLU A 29 37.15 -7.57 28.95
N LYS A 30 37.61 -7.12 30.14
CA LYS A 30 37.14 -7.66 31.42
C LYS A 30 35.64 -7.47 31.62
N VAL A 31 35.12 -6.28 31.30
CA VAL A 31 33.68 -5.99 31.39
C VAL A 31 32.90 -6.83 30.38
N THR A 32 33.41 -6.98 29.16
CA THR A 32 32.75 -7.78 28.11
C THR A 32 32.70 -9.26 28.47
N LEU A 33 33.75 -9.80 29.10
CA LEU A 33 33.76 -11.19 29.59
C LEU A 33 32.92 -11.37 30.86
N ALA A 34 32.87 -10.37 31.73
CA ALA A 34 32.05 -10.40 32.94
C ALA A 34 30.55 -10.38 32.60
N PHE A 35 30.18 -9.57 31.60
CA PHE A 35 28.82 -9.38 31.08
C PHE A 35 28.80 -9.68 29.56
N PRO A 36 28.74 -10.97 29.19
CA PRO A 36 28.87 -11.40 27.80
C PRO A 36 27.76 -10.84 26.93
N LEU A 37 28.12 -10.51 25.68
CA LEU A 37 27.16 -10.11 24.66
C LEU A 37 26.14 -11.24 24.38
N PRO A 38 24.90 -10.91 24.00
CA PRO A 38 23.95 -11.89 23.49
C PRO A 38 24.53 -12.69 22.31
N ASP A 39 24.22 -13.98 22.21
CA ASP A 39 24.81 -14.85 21.19
C ASP A 39 24.44 -14.43 19.76
N GLU A 40 23.23 -13.90 19.56
CA GLU A 40 22.81 -13.31 18.29
C GLU A 40 23.68 -12.11 17.88
N LEU A 41 24.04 -11.25 18.84
CA LEU A 41 24.90 -10.10 18.61
C LEU A 41 26.33 -10.54 18.28
N LYS A 42 26.88 -11.53 19.02
CA LYS A 42 28.20 -12.09 18.72
C LYS A 42 28.26 -12.64 17.30
N LEU A 43 27.30 -13.51 16.93
CA LEU A 43 27.24 -14.10 15.60
C LEU A 43 27.09 -13.03 14.50
N ALA A 44 26.28 -11.99 14.74
CA ALA A 44 26.11 -10.91 13.79
C ALA A 44 27.37 -10.05 13.64
N ALA A 45 28.07 -9.76 14.75
CA ALA A 45 29.33 -9.03 14.76
C ALA A 45 30.45 -9.83 14.09
N ASP A 46 30.57 -11.12 14.40
CA ASP A 46 31.58 -12.01 13.80
C ASP A 46 31.42 -12.06 12.27
N ARG A 47 30.18 -12.19 11.77
CA ARG A 47 29.90 -12.14 10.32
C ARG A 47 30.28 -10.78 9.71
N LEU A 48 29.91 -9.69 10.37
CA LEU A 48 30.23 -8.33 9.93
C LEU A 48 31.75 -8.12 9.83
N LEU A 49 32.52 -8.67 10.77
CA LEU A 49 33.97 -8.52 10.82
C LEU A 49 34.73 -9.54 9.93
N ALA A 50 34.15 -10.73 9.69
CA ALA A 50 34.73 -11.78 8.87
C ALA A 50 34.70 -11.47 7.37
N ASP A 51 33.65 -10.80 6.88
CA ASP A 51 33.51 -10.45 5.45
C ASP A 51 34.49 -9.32 4.99
N GLY A 52 35.53 -9.03 5.78
CA GLY A 52 36.45 -7.90 5.65
C GLY A 52 37.83 -8.20 5.05
N ASP A 53 38.03 -9.34 4.39
CA ASP A 53 39.33 -9.85 3.87
C ASP A 53 39.99 -9.05 2.71
N ALA A 54 39.74 -7.73 2.60
CA ALA A 54 40.57 -6.87 1.76
C ALA A 54 41.87 -6.47 2.50
N PRO A 55 43.05 -6.53 1.86
CA PRO A 55 44.33 -6.30 2.53
C PRO A 55 44.42 -4.88 3.10
N SER A 56 44.76 -4.78 4.39
CA SER A 56 45.39 -3.64 5.07
C SER A 56 45.17 -2.24 4.46
N GLY A 57 44.20 -1.47 5.00
CA GLY A 57 44.32 -0.01 4.98
C GLY A 57 43.06 0.86 4.87
N GLY A 58 41.88 0.33 4.53
CA GLY A 58 40.72 1.20 4.25
C GLY A 58 39.53 1.05 5.20
N ARG A 59 38.63 0.13 4.85
CA ARG A 59 37.28 0.05 5.41
C ARG A 59 37.15 -0.94 6.58
N ASN A 60 37.87 -2.05 6.55
CA ASN A 60 37.81 -3.07 7.61
C ASN A 60 38.45 -2.57 8.93
N ALA A 61 39.61 -1.90 8.85
CA ALA A 61 40.25 -1.30 10.03
C ALA A 61 39.34 -0.27 10.73
N GLN A 62 38.63 0.55 9.96
CA GLN A 62 37.64 1.50 10.50
C GLN A 62 36.43 0.79 11.13
N LEU A 63 36.00 -0.33 10.57
CA LEU A 63 34.92 -1.14 11.11
C LEU A 63 35.31 -1.79 12.44
N VAL A 64 36.49 -2.42 12.52
CA VAL A 64 37.04 -2.99 13.75
C VAL A 64 37.23 -1.93 14.82
N ALA A 65 37.83 -0.79 14.48
CA ALA A 65 37.99 0.34 15.42
C ALA A 65 36.65 0.91 15.88
N GLY A 66 35.66 0.97 14.98
CA GLY A 66 34.29 1.36 15.31
C GLY A 66 33.63 0.38 16.29
N TRP A 67 33.77 -0.92 16.07
CA TRP A 67 33.27 -1.97 16.96
C TRP A 67 33.91 -1.89 18.35
N GLN A 68 35.24 -1.77 18.41
CA GLN A 68 35.98 -1.60 19.67
C GLN A 68 35.50 -0.38 20.44
N ARG A 69 35.32 0.77 19.77
CA ARG A 69 34.79 1.99 20.39
C ARG A 69 33.38 1.78 20.96
N GLN A 70 32.52 1.03 20.28
CA GLN A 70 31.18 0.75 20.79
C GLN A 70 31.21 -0.15 22.03
N LEU A 71 32.12 -1.14 22.09
CA LEU A 71 32.34 -1.95 23.30
C LEU A 71 32.89 -1.12 24.45
N GLU A 72 33.79 -0.18 24.18
CA GLU A 72 34.28 0.78 25.19
C GLU A 72 33.15 1.66 25.74
N LEU A 73 32.31 2.21 24.86
CA LEU A 73 31.14 3.01 25.29
C LEU A 73 30.16 2.20 26.13
N ARG A 74 29.91 0.94 25.77
CA ARG A 74 29.11 0.01 26.58
C ARG A 74 29.71 -0.16 27.97
N ALA A 75 31.02 -0.42 28.06
CA ALA A 75 31.70 -0.64 29.32
C ALA A 75 31.71 0.62 30.20
N LEU A 76 31.93 1.80 29.61
CA LEU A 76 32.03 3.08 30.33
C LEU A 76 30.66 3.60 30.79
N ASN A 77 29.63 3.54 29.94
CA ASN A 77 28.32 4.12 30.24
C ASN A 77 27.56 3.38 31.36
N CYS A 78 27.84 2.10 31.54
CA CYS A 78 27.19 1.27 32.55
C CYS A 78 28.10 0.95 33.74
N ALA A 79 29.32 1.48 33.77
CA ALA A 79 30.28 1.23 34.84
C ALA A 79 29.76 1.77 36.19
N PRO A 80 30.06 1.06 37.29
CA PRO A 80 29.85 1.60 38.62
C PRO A 80 30.81 2.77 38.88
N VAL A 81 30.57 3.52 39.96
CA VAL A 81 31.44 4.62 40.41
C VAL A 81 32.90 4.20 40.59
N VAL A 82 33.16 2.90 40.85
CA VAL A 82 34.51 2.36 41.02
C VAL A 82 35.05 1.87 39.68
N PRO A 83 36.15 2.45 39.15
CA PRO A 83 36.71 2.06 37.86
C PRO A 83 37.26 0.62 37.88
N VAL A 84 37.08 -0.10 36.77
CA VAL A 84 37.72 -1.41 36.55
C VAL A 84 39.22 -1.21 36.36
N ARG A 85 40.02 -1.82 37.23
CA ARG A 85 41.49 -1.72 37.26
C ARG A 85 42.14 -2.99 36.70
N TRP A 86 43.41 -2.88 36.32
CA TRP A 86 44.17 -3.99 35.72
C TRP A 86 44.32 -5.21 36.65
N TRP A 87 44.19 -5.06 37.97
CA TRP A 87 44.25 -6.18 38.93
C TRP A 87 42.89 -6.83 39.24
N HIS A 88 41.77 -6.27 38.78
CA HIS A 88 40.47 -6.92 38.98
C HIS A 88 40.35 -8.15 38.07
N SER A 89 39.89 -9.28 38.62
CA SER A 89 39.54 -10.45 37.82
C SER A 89 38.19 -10.29 37.14
N VAL A 90 37.91 -11.09 36.11
CA VAL A 90 36.58 -11.09 35.45
C VAL A 90 35.48 -11.44 36.46
N ALA A 91 35.73 -12.40 37.35
CA ALA A 91 34.82 -12.77 38.42
C ALA A 91 34.57 -11.61 39.42
N ALA A 92 35.60 -10.82 39.75
CA ALA A 92 35.45 -9.65 40.61
C ALA A 92 34.64 -8.54 39.92
N VAL A 93 34.86 -8.31 38.62
CA VAL A 93 34.07 -7.34 37.83
C VAL A 93 32.60 -7.75 37.77
N ARG A 94 32.29 -9.04 37.63
CA ARG A 94 30.91 -9.56 37.61
C ARG A 94 30.15 -9.30 38.92
N GLN A 95 30.85 -9.21 40.04
CA GLN A 95 30.26 -8.92 41.36
C GLN A 95 30.05 -7.42 41.61
N GLN A 96 30.56 -6.54 40.74
CA GLN A 96 30.36 -5.11 40.88
C GLN A 96 28.91 -4.72 40.53
N PRO A 97 28.37 -3.63 41.13
CA PRO A 97 26.99 -3.22 40.93
C PRO A 97 26.78 -2.50 39.59
N TYR A 98 26.92 -3.23 38.48
CA TYR A 98 26.54 -2.73 37.16
C TYR A 98 25.02 -2.63 37.03
N ASP A 99 24.56 -1.56 36.37
CA ASP A 99 23.14 -1.42 36.03
C ASP A 99 22.79 -2.36 34.86
N SER A 100 22.06 -3.43 35.17
CA SER A 100 21.63 -4.42 34.17
C SER A 100 20.72 -3.83 33.11
N ALA A 101 19.89 -2.84 33.46
CA ALA A 101 19.04 -2.15 32.49
C ALA A 101 19.87 -1.28 31.54
N CYS A 102 20.93 -0.65 32.04
CA CYS A 102 21.90 0.05 31.20
C CYS A 102 22.58 -0.91 30.22
N ILE A 103 23.09 -2.06 30.69
CA ILE A 103 23.76 -3.05 29.83
C ILE A 103 22.83 -3.54 28.72
N LEU A 104 21.58 -3.89 29.04
CA LEU A 104 20.59 -4.30 28.04
C LEU A 104 20.30 -3.20 27.01
N LYS A 105 20.26 -1.93 27.43
CA LYS A 105 20.09 -0.79 26.53
C LYS A 105 21.31 -0.60 25.61
N GLN A 106 22.53 -0.77 26.12
CA GLN A 106 23.74 -0.72 25.30
C GLN A 106 23.81 -1.90 24.33
N ASP A 107 23.43 -3.11 24.75
CA ASP A 107 23.37 -4.29 23.87
C ASP A 107 22.37 -4.09 22.73
N ALA A 108 21.21 -3.49 23.00
CA ALA A 108 20.25 -3.11 21.96
C ALA A 108 20.83 -2.08 20.97
N ALA A 109 21.58 -1.09 21.47
CA ALA A 109 22.26 -0.12 20.61
C ALA A 109 23.38 -0.77 19.75
N LEU A 110 24.10 -1.75 20.30
CA LEU A 110 25.08 -2.54 19.54
C LEU A 110 24.42 -3.38 18.45
N ILE A 111 23.28 -4.01 18.75
CA ILE A 111 22.49 -4.76 17.74
C ILE A 111 22.04 -3.83 16.61
N ASP A 112 21.53 -2.64 16.93
CA ASP A 112 21.14 -1.64 15.94
C ASP A 112 22.34 -1.22 15.08
N TRP A 113 23.47 -0.90 15.71
CA TRP A 113 24.71 -0.52 15.03
C TRP A 113 25.22 -1.63 14.09
N VAL A 114 25.36 -2.87 14.58
CA VAL A 114 25.79 -4.02 13.76
C VAL A 114 24.82 -4.25 12.60
N GLY A 115 23.51 -4.17 12.84
CA GLY A 115 22.49 -4.32 11.82
C GLY A 115 22.63 -3.27 10.70
N VAL A 116 22.75 -1.99 11.06
CA VAL A 116 22.95 -0.90 10.09
C VAL A 116 24.23 -1.10 9.27
N ARG A 117 25.33 -1.55 9.90
CA ARG A 117 26.61 -1.78 9.21
C ARG A 117 26.54 -2.95 8.23
N ARG A 118 25.86 -4.05 8.60
CA ARG A 118 25.61 -5.19 7.70
C ARG A 118 24.76 -4.79 6.50
N VAL A 119 23.72 -3.98 6.73
CA VAL A 119 22.90 -3.40 5.64
C VAL A 119 23.76 -2.52 4.72
N GLY A 120 24.60 -1.63 5.28
CA GLY A 120 25.52 -0.82 4.49
C GLY A 120 26.49 -1.63 3.63
N GLN A 121 27.08 -2.69 4.19
CA GLN A 121 27.99 -3.58 3.46
C GLN A 121 27.28 -4.29 2.31
N ALA A 122 26.09 -4.84 2.54
CA ALA A 122 25.29 -5.50 1.51
C ALA A 122 24.82 -4.53 0.41
N LEU A 123 24.55 -3.26 0.74
CA LEU A 123 24.18 -2.24 -0.25
C LEU A 123 25.33 -1.92 -1.21
N GLN A 124 26.58 -2.01 -0.75
CA GLN A 124 27.77 -1.75 -1.57
C GLN A 124 28.26 -2.94 -2.38
N GLN A 125 27.72 -4.14 -2.14
CA GLN A 125 28.06 -5.30 -2.95
C GLN A 125 27.51 -5.14 -4.38
N PRO A 126 28.15 -5.77 -5.39
CA PRO A 126 27.66 -5.80 -6.77
C PRO A 126 26.24 -6.36 -6.86
N ALA A 127 25.50 -6.12 -7.96
CA ALA A 127 24.18 -6.70 -8.18
C ALA A 127 24.11 -8.20 -7.84
N LEU A 128 23.08 -8.63 -7.10
CA LEU A 128 22.90 -10.05 -6.71
C LEU A 128 22.76 -10.94 -7.93
N VAL A 129 21.97 -10.50 -8.90
CA VAL A 129 21.92 -11.04 -10.26
C VAL A 129 22.13 -9.86 -11.21
N PRO A 130 23.17 -9.88 -12.06
CA PRO A 130 23.44 -8.79 -12.99
C PRO A 130 22.21 -8.41 -13.83
N LEU A 131 22.05 -7.11 -14.05
CA LEU A 131 20.99 -6.57 -14.89
C LEU A 131 21.20 -7.03 -16.35
N ALA A 132 20.17 -7.62 -16.93
CA ALA A 132 20.11 -8.07 -18.32
C ALA A 132 18.66 -8.03 -18.82
N SER A 133 18.47 -8.06 -20.15
CA SER A 133 17.13 -8.14 -20.74
C SER A 133 16.40 -9.43 -20.33
N LEU A 134 15.09 -9.34 -20.14
CA LEU A 134 14.23 -10.44 -19.73
C LEU A 134 13.77 -11.29 -20.93
N GLY A 135 13.65 -10.69 -22.11
CA GLY A 135 13.11 -11.30 -23.33
C GLY A 135 11.58 -11.35 -23.34
N ALA A 136 11.02 -12.11 -24.30
CA ALA A 136 9.58 -12.16 -24.59
C ALA A 136 8.70 -12.71 -23.46
N ARG A 137 9.04 -13.88 -22.89
CA ARG A 137 8.22 -14.51 -21.84
C ARG A 137 9.04 -15.46 -21.00
N ARG A 138 9.12 -15.18 -19.69
CA ARG A 138 9.83 -16.02 -18.73
C ARG A 138 8.94 -16.40 -17.55
N PRO A 139 8.48 -17.66 -17.48
CA PRO A 139 7.72 -18.17 -16.34
C PRO A 139 8.46 -17.99 -15.02
N LEU A 140 7.73 -17.66 -13.96
CA LEU A 140 8.21 -17.76 -12.59
C LEU A 140 7.71 -19.08 -12.00
N THR A 141 8.64 -19.96 -11.63
CA THR A 141 8.29 -21.23 -10.98
C THR A 141 8.07 -21.01 -9.49
N ASP A 142 7.17 -21.78 -8.88
CA ASP A 142 6.93 -21.79 -7.42
C ASP A 142 6.41 -20.47 -6.84
N VAL A 143 5.82 -19.64 -7.70
CA VAL A 143 5.19 -18.38 -7.34
C VAL A 143 3.73 -18.40 -7.77
N THR A 144 2.82 -18.52 -6.81
CA THR A 144 1.38 -18.54 -7.04
C THR A 144 0.66 -17.48 -6.20
N ALA A 145 -0.52 -17.04 -6.63
CA ALA A 145 -1.41 -16.13 -5.89
C ALA A 145 -0.75 -14.82 -5.42
N LEU A 146 -0.06 -14.14 -6.34
CA LEU A 146 0.68 -12.90 -6.07
C LEU A 146 -0.23 -11.72 -5.75
N SER A 147 0.11 -10.93 -4.75
CA SER A 147 -0.56 -9.66 -4.42
C SER A 147 0.29 -8.46 -4.80
N GLU A 148 1.61 -8.53 -4.60
CA GLU A 148 2.54 -7.42 -4.82
C GLU A 148 3.87 -7.86 -5.47
N LEU A 149 4.56 -6.92 -6.11
CA LEU A 149 5.83 -7.10 -6.80
C LEU A 149 6.79 -5.93 -6.50
N HIS A 150 8.01 -6.25 -6.10
CA HIS A 150 9.11 -5.31 -5.95
C HIS A 150 10.30 -5.76 -6.80
N ALA A 151 10.60 -5.03 -7.86
CA ALA A 151 11.75 -5.32 -8.72
C ALA A 151 12.94 -4.39 -8.39
N ALA A 152 14.15 -4.95 -8.43
CA ALA A 152 15.38 -4.19 -8.25
C ALA A 152 15.67 -3.37 -9.52
N SER A 153 16.08 -2.11 -9.36
CA SER A 153 16.35 -1.22 -10.50
C SER A 153 17.63 -1.55 -11.25
N ALA A 154 18.64 -2.11 -10.55
CA ALA A 154 19.97 -2.40 -11.08
C ALA A 154 20.35 -3.89 -10.95
N ALA A 155 19.36 -4.78 -10.78
CA ALA A 155 19.57 -6.22 -10.72
C ALA A 155 18.36 -6.98 -11.28
N ASN A 156 18.60 -8.19 -11.80
CA ASN A 156 17.54 -9.11 -12.24
C ASN A 156 17.00 -9.94 -11.08
N VAL A 157 16.54 -9.25 -10.04
CA VAL A 157 15.91 -9.82 -8.86
C VAL A 157 14.60 -9.10 -8.59
N ALA A 158 13.59 -9.88 -8.19
CA ALA A 158 12.38 -9.33 -7.61
C ALA A 158 12.03 -10.05 -6.32
N VAL A 159 11.28 -9.37 -5.46
CA VAL A 159 10.57 -9.98 -4.35
C VAL A 159 9.09 -9.84 -4.61
N VAL A 160 8.37 -10.96 -4.52
CA VAL A 160 6.94 -11.03 -4.72
C VAL A 160 6.25 -11.46 -3.44
N GLN A 161 5.10 -10.86 -3.15
CA GLN A 161 4.29 -11.21 -2.00
C GLN A 161 3.09 -12.03 -2.46
N ASP A 162 2.77 -13.12 -1.76
CA ASP A 162 1.52 -13.85 -1.99
C ASP A 162 0.38 -13.32 -1.09
N THR A 163 -0.82 -13.91 -1.23
CA THR A 163 -1.99 -13.56 -0.40
C THR A 163 -1.89 -13.99 1.06
N ARG A 164 -0.83 -14.72 1.46
CA ARG A 164 -0.60 -15.26 2.81
C ARG A 164 0.60 -14.61 3.50
N SER A 165 1.05 -13.45 3.03
CA SER A 165 2.22 -12.73 3.55
C SER A 165 3.53 -13.52 3.50
N ARG A 166 3.65 -14.42 2.52
CA ARG A 166 4.93 -15.01 2.13
C ARG A 166 5.59 -14.14 1.08
N PHE A 167 6.86 -13.82 1.30
CA PHE A 167 7.70 -13.06 0.39
C PHE A 167 8.70 -14.01 -0.25
N SER A 168 8.63 -14.13 -1.58
CA SER A 168 9.50 -14.98 -2.37
C SER A 168 10.45 -14.11 -3.19
N SER A 169 11.75 -14.27 -3.00
CA SER A 169 12.76 -13.66 -3.86
C SER A 169 12.99 -14.54 -5.09
N VAL A 170 13.01 -13.95 -6.27
CA VAL A 170 13.14 -14.65 -7.55
C VAL A 170 14.25 -14.06 -8.39
N ASN A 171 14.95 -14.94 -9.09
CA ASN A 171 15.87 -14.55 -10.15
C ASN A 171 15.07 -14.35 -11.44
N LEU A 172 15.01 -13.12 -11.92
CA LEU A 172 14.24 -12.74 -13.10
C LEU A 172 14.83 -13.28 -14.41
N THR A 173 16.11 -13.68 -14.45
CA THR A 173 16.69 -14.29 -15.66
C THR A 173 16.40 -15.78 -15.80
N THR A 174 16.17 -16.47 -14.70
CA THR A 174 15.93 -17.92 -14.71
C THR A 174 14.49 -18.28 -14.36
N GLY A 175 13.74 -17.34 -13.78
CA GLY A 175 12.40 -17.58 -13.25
C GLY A 175 12.39 -18.38 -11.94
N LYS A 176 13.56 -18.73 -11.40
CA LYS A 176 13.69 -19.60 -10.23
C LYS A 176 13.62 -18.82 -8.93
N LEU A 177 13.03 -19.46 -7.92
CA LEU A 177 13.08 -19.02 -6.53
C LEU A 177 14.53 -18.97 -6.03
N LEU A 178 14.92 -17.85 -5.43
CA LEU A 178 16.16 -17.71 -4.68
C LEU A 178 15.92 -18.11 -3.23
N HIS A 179 14.90 -17.52 -2.60
CA HIS A 179 14.51 -17.80 -1.23
C HIS A 179 13.06 -17.42 -0.96
N ALA A 180 12.48 -17.89 0.15
CA ALA A 180 11.18 -17.43 0.61
C ALA A 180 11.10 -17.32 2.13
N ILE A 181 10.50 -16.23 2.62
CA ILE A 181 10.27 -15.97 4.04
C ILE A 181 8.79 -15.68 4.29
N SER A 182 8.30 -16.04 5.47
CA SER A 182 6.92 -15.74 5.90
C SER A 182 6.96 -14.79 7.08
N ILE A 183 6.30 -13.63 6.96
CA ILE A 183 6.30 -12.59 7.99
C ILE A 183 4.84 -12.19 8.25
N PRO A 184 4.17 -12.80 9.25
CA PRO A 184 2.75 -12.59 9.49
C PRO A 184 2.35 -11.13 9.72
N ASP A 185 3.20 -10.35 10.40
CA ASP A 185 2.93 -8.95 10.78
C ASP A 185 3.51 -7.92 9.79
N ALA A 186 3.87 -8.34 8.58
CA ALA A 186 4.34 -7.43 7.53
C ALA A 186 3.21 -6.53 7.04
N ALA A 187 3.48 -5.24 6.88
CA ALA A 187 2.57 -4.37 6.16
C ALA A 187 2.58 -4.77 4.67
N SER A 188 1.41 -4.75 4.03
CA SER A 188 1.31 -4.96 2.58
C SER A 188 2.12 -3.91 1.81
N THR A 189 2.06 -2.66 2.26
CA THR A 189 2.62 -1.52 1.53
C THR A 189 3.84 -0.90 2.22
N GLY A 190 4.76 -0.35 1.42
CA GLY A 190 5.96 0.35 1.89
C GLY A 190 7.23 -0.50 1.90
N ALA A 191 7.15 -1.75 1.44
CA ALA A 191 8.31 -2.60 1.20
C ALA A 191 9.26 -2.00 0.14
N GLN A 192 10.56 -2.16 0.33
CA GLN A 192 11.59 -1.66 -0.59
C GLN A 192 12.67 -2.71 -0.85
N LEU A 193 12.94 -2.96 -2.13
CA LEU A 193 14.08 -3.72 -2.61
C LEU A 193 15.21 -2.75 -2.99
N SER A 194 16.44 -3.03 -2.55
CA SER A 194 17.61 -2.24 -2.92
C SER A 194 17.91 -2.30 -4.41
N PRO A 195 18.53 -1.27 -5.00
CA PRO A 195 18.91 -1.25 -6.42
C PRO A 195 19.69 -2.49 -6.88
N ASN A 196 20.65 -2.95 -6.07
CA ASN A 196 21.46 -4.14 -6.37
C ASN A 196 20.75 -5.48 -6.09
N GLY A 197 19.49 -5.45 -5.62
CA GLY A 197 18.68 -6.64 -5.33
C GLY A 197 19.10 -7.47 -4.12
N ARG A 198 19.97 -6.97 -3.23
CA ARG A 198 20.48 -7.72 -2.06
C ARG A 198 19.69 -7.52 -0.78
N LEU A 199 19.03 -6.38 -0.62
CA LEU A 199 18.35 -5.99 0.61
C LEU A 199 16.86 -5.82 0.36
N PHE A 200 16.05 -6.41 1.23
CA PHE A 200 14.61 -6.19 1.24
C PHE A 200 14.18 -5.65 2.60
N ALA A 201 13.77 -4.38 2.62
CA ALA A 201 13.24 -3.72 3.80
C ALA A 201 11.71 -3.81 3.82
N LEU A 202 11.17 -4.22 4.97
CA LEU A 202 9.76 -4.46 5.21
C LEU A 202 9.28 -3.72 6.45
N PRO A 203 8.26 -2.85 6.34
CA PRO A 203 7.54 -2.36 7.49
C PRO A 203 6.83 -3.51 8.22
N VAL A 204 6.93 -3.55 9.54
CA VAL A 204 6.29 -4.56 10.39
C VAL A 204 5.52 -3.91 11.55
N ALA A 205 4.77 -4.71 12.29
CA ALA A 205 4.08 -4.29 13.52
C ALA A 205 3.20 -3.04 13.31
N ASN A 206 2.34 -3.07 12.27
CA ASN A 206 1.50 -1.94 11.87
C ASN A 206 2.30 -0.65 11.56
N ARG A 207 3.46 -0.80 10.90
CA ARG A 207 4.39 0.30 10.55
C ARG A 207 4.93 1.04 11.77
N ARG A 208 5.18 0.33 12.87
CA ARG A 208 5.91 0.84 14.04
C ARG A 208 7.34 0.33 14.13
N GLY A 209 7.75 -0.48 13.15
CA GLY A 209 9.10 -0.97 13.04
C GLY A 209 9.39 -1.43 11.62
N MET A 210 10.62 -1.86 11.41
CA MET A 210 11.11 -2.35 10.13
C MET A 210 12.03 -3.54 10.34
N GLN A 211 12.02 -4.45 9.36
CA GLN A 211 12.97 -5.54 9.24
C GLN A 211 13.65 -5.48 7.88
N VAL A 212 14.95 -5.74 7.82
CA VAL A 212 15.75 -5.79 6.59
C VAL A 212 16.37 -7.17 6.44
N PHE A 213 16.14 -7.78 5.29
CA PHE A 213 16.57 -9.14 4.97
C PHE A 213 17.60 -9.16 3.86
N ASP A 214 18.52 -10.12 3.93
CA ASP A 214 19.34 -10.55 2.80
C ASP A 214 18.46 -11.34 1.83
N VAL A 215 18.38 -10.88 0.58
CA VAL A 215 17.45 -11.42 -0.43
C VAL A 215 17.86 -12.80 -0.93
N ALA A 216 19.16 -13.12 -0.91
CA ALA A 216 19.68 -14.38 -1.39
C ALA A 216 19.41 -15.52 -0.40
N THR A 217 19.52 -15.22 0.89
CA THR A 217 19.49 -16.23 1.97
C THR A 217 18.25 -16.16 2.86
N GLY A 218 17.49 -15.07 2.80
CA GLY A 218 16.37 -14.78 3.71
C GLY A 218 16.78 -14.40 5.12
N ASN A 219 18.07 -14.27 5.39
CA ASN A 219 18.57 -13.96 6.73
C ASN A 219 18.15 -12.55 7.15
N LEU A 220 17.63 -12.43 8.38
CA LEU A 220 17.40 -11.13 8.99
C LEU A 220 18.75 -10.44 9.27
N LEU A 221 18.93 -9.26 8.67
CA LEU A 221 20.14 -8.45 8.84
C LEU A 221 19.96 -7.40 9.93
N TRP A 222 18.77 -6.80 9.99
CA TRP A 222 18.47 -5.70 10.90
C TRP A 222 16.98 -5.64 11.24
N LYS A 223 16.68 -5.40 12.52
CA LYS A 223 15.33 -5.17 13.04
C LYS A 223 15.37 -3.96 13.95
N THR A 224 14.40 -3.06 13.80
CA THR A 224 14.37 -1.80 14.54
C THR A 224 12.94 -1.31 14.69
N ASP A 225 12.64 -0.61 15.78
CA ASP A 225 11.39 0.12 16.03
C ASP A 225 11.57 1.65 15.85
N ARG A 226 12.82 2.11 15.70
CA ARG A 226 13.15 3.52 15.45
C ARG A 226 12.61 4.01 14.10
N TYR A 227 12.55 3.11 13.13
CA TYR A 227 12.13 3.42 11.77
C TYR A 227 11.00 2.50 11.32
N ASN A 228 10.08 3.03 10.52
CA ASN A 228 8.93 2.29 10.01
C ASN A 228 9.07 1.83 8.56
N GLY A 229 10.18 2.15 7.88
CA GLY A 229 10.42 1.76 6.51
C GLY A 229 11.59 2.51 5.89
N VAL A 230 12.06 2.00 4.75
CA VAL A 230 12.96 2.72 3.84
C VAL A 230 12.12 3.37 2.76
N LEU A 231 12.37 4.64 2.46
CA LEU A 231 11.78 5.32 1.31
C LEU A 231 12.69 5.20 0.08
N ALA A 232 14.00 5.35 0.26
CA ALA A 232 15.02 5.20 -0.78
C ALA A 232 16.34 4.67 -0.24
N TRP A 233 17.02 3.89 -1.07
CA TRP A 233 18.41 3.47 -0.85
C TRP A 233 19.34 4.41 -1.63
N LEU A 234 20.38 4.91 -0.97
CA LEU A 234 21.35 5.85 -1.55
C LEU A 234 22.73 5.20 -1.59
N SER A 235 22.94 4.31 -2.56
CA SER A 235 24.19 3.54 -2.67
C SER A 235 25.42 4.41 -2.91
N THR A 236 25.28 5.55 -3.60
CA THR A 236 26.39 6.47 -3.91
C THR A 236 27.00 7.16 -2.69
N VAL A 237 26.21 7.34 -1.63
CA VAL A 237 26.64 8.01 -0.39
C VAL A 237 26.59 7.10 0.84
N ASP A 238 26.39 5.79 0.65
CA ASP A 238 26.24 4.80 1.73
C ASP A 238 25.14 5.19 2.74
N ALA A 239 23.96 5.56 2.25
CA ALA A 239 22.87 6.04 3.10
C ALA A 239 21.51 5.42 2.74
N ALA A 240 20.52 5.67 3.58
CA ALA A 240 19.12 5.41 3.29
C ALA A 240 18.24 6.56 3.78
N VAL A 241 17.20 6.89 3.01
CA VAL A 241 16.12 7.77 3.49
C VAL A 241 15.10 6.88 4.18
N VAL A 242 14.89 7.10 5.47
CA VAL A 242 14.05 6.26 6.32
C VAL A 242 12.87 7.04 6.90
N GLY A 243 11.73 6.37 7.07
CA GLY A 243 10.59 6.94 7.78
C GLY A 243 10.70 6.72 9.29
N GLN A 244 10.42 7.76 10.07
CA GLN A 244 10.48 7.71 11.53
C GLN A 244 9.33 6.86 12.11
N GLY A 245 9.67 5.99 13.09
CA GLY A 245 8.73 5.10 13.78
C GLY A 245 7.81 5.81 14.79
N ASP A 246 8.01 7.10 15.04
CA ASP A 246 7.29 7.90 16.04
C ASP A 246 5.82 8.23 15.68
N GLY A 247 5.36 7.79 14.50
CA GLY A 247 4.00 8.00 13.99
C GLY A 247 3.74 9.42 13.44
N ARG A 248 4.72 10.33 13.49
CA ARG A 248 4.59 11.71 12.99
C ARG A 248 4.82 11.81 11.48
N GLY A 249 5.37 10.76 10.86
CA GLY A 249 5.58 10.67 9.41
C GLY A 249 6.74 11.51 8.90
N GLY A 250 7.73 11.79 9.77
CA GLY A 250 8.98 12.44 9.39
C GLY A 250 9.92 11.51 8.64
N LEU A 251 10.83 12.08 7.86
CA LEU A 251 11.93 11.38 7.21
C LEU A 251 13.25 11.71 7.90
N ALA A 252 14.19 10.78 7.89
CA ALA A 252 15.58 11.02 8.27
C ALA A 252 16.54 10.42 7.25
N LEU A 253 17.77 10.94 7.26
CA LEU A 253 18.88 10.39 6.49
C LEU A 253 19.74 9.52 7.42
N LEU A 254 19.71 8.22 7.19
CA LEU A 254 20.48 7.24 7.96
C LEU A 254 21.81 6.96 7.25
N ASP A 255 22.90 7.20 7.95
CA ASP A 255 24.26 6.87 7.51
C ASP A 255 24.58 5.41 7.79
N LEU A 256 24.68 4.60 6.73
CA LEU A 256 24.96 3.17 6.84
C LEU A 256 26.46 2.91 7.14
N GLN A 257 27.31 3.94 7.07
CA GLN A 257 28.73 3.83 7.43
C GLN A 257 29.00 3.91 8.94
N ASN A 258 28.16 4.59 9.71
CA ASN A 258 28.43 4.80 11.14
C ASN A 258 27.19 4.65 12.03
N GLY A 259 26.01 4.45 11.45
CA GLY A 259 24.75 4.34 12.18
C GLY A 259 24.19 5.68 12.67
N ARG A 260 24.76 6.80 12.24
CA ARG A 260 24.30 8.14 12.63
C ARG A 260 23.10 8.57 11.79
N GLU A 261 22.20 9.27 12.44
CA GLU A 261 21.00 9.84 11.83
C GLU A 261 21.21 11.34 11.64
N TYR A 262 20.79 11.85 10.48
CA TYR A 262 20.78 13.27 10.14
C TYR A 262 19.35 13.70 9.83
N ALA A 263 19.04 14.95 10.16
CA ALA A 263 17.79 15.56 9.75
C ALA A 263 17.69 15.52 8.22
N TYR A 264 16.54 15.11 7.71
CA TYR A 264 16.30 15.14 6.28
C TYR A 264 15.76 16.51 5.88
N TYR A 265 15.98 16.88 4.61
CA TYR A 265 15.35 18.06 4.00
C TYR A 265 13.86 18.11 4.37
N ASP A 266 13.36 19.32 4.67
CA ASP A 266 11.97 19.60 5.05
C ASP A 266 11.01 19.36 3.88
N ALA A 267 10.92 18.09 3.50
CA ALA A 267 9.96 17.58 2.57
C ALA A 267 8.59 17.73 3.22
N SER A 268 7.65 18.37 2.51
CA SER A 268 6.27 18.53 2.95
C SER A 268 5.74 17.25 3.61
N ARG A 269 4.95 17.41 4.69
CA ARG A 269 4.44 16.27 5.47
C ARG A 269 3.76 15.27 4.52
N ARG A 270 4.29 14.04 4.47
CA ARG A 270 3.80 12.84 3.73
C ARG A 270 4.29 12.71 2.28
N MET A 271 5.60 12.54 2.11
CA MET A 271 6.13 11.92 0.89
C MET A 271 5.79 10.41 0.89
N THR A 272 5.27 9.93 -0.23
CA THR A 272 4.83 8.54 -0.39
C THR A 272 5.85 7.71 -1.14
N TRP A 273 6.52 8.31 -2.13
CA TRP A 273 7.51 7.63 -2.96
C TRP A 273 8.78 8.46 -3.08
N ALA A 274 9.89 7.78 -3.33
CA ALA A 274 11.11 8.36 -3.84
C ALA A 274 11.51 7.61 -5.12
N VAL A 275 11.93 8.36 -6.13
CA VAL A 275 12.37 7.83 -7.41
C VAL A 275 13.76 8.39 -7.72
N PRO A 276 14.79 7.55 -7.96
CA PRO A 276 16.12 8.03 -8.32
C PRO A 276 16.08 8.89 -9.60
N ALA A 277 16.84 9.98 -9.64
CA ALA A 277 17.02 10.72 -10.88
C ALA A 277 17.79 9.87 -11.91
N ALA A 278 17.49 10.03 -13.20
CA ALA A 278 18.07 9.21 -14.25
C ALA A 278 19.54 9.58 -14.56
N ASP A 279 19.88 10.84 -14.37
CA ASP A 279 21.14 11.49 -14.75
C ASP A 279 22.03 11.85 -13.56
N ALA A 280 21.50 11.80 -12.33
CA ALA A 280 22.21 12.19 -11.11
C ALA A 280 22.00 11.14 -10.01
N ALA A 281 23.02 10.30 -9.78
CA ALA A 281 22.96 9.19 -8.84
C ALA A 281 22.93 9.62 -7.35
N ASP A 282 23.11 10.91 -7.08
CA ASP A 282 23.00 11.55 -5.77
C ASP A 282 21.63 12.26 -5.57
N GLN A 283 20.75 12.21 -6.57
CA GLN A 283 19.47 12.89 -6.55
C GLN A 283 18.27 11.95 -6.50
N LEU A 284 17.25 12.39 -5.76
CA LEU A 284 15.95 11.74 -5.68
C LEU A 284 14.82 12.72 -6.01
N TRP A 285 13.80 12.19 -6.66
CA TRP A 285 12.48 12.81 -6.76
C TRP A 285 11.58 12.26 -5.65
N LEU A 286 11.29 13.09 -4.67
CA LEU A 286 10.31 12.81 -3.62
C LEU A 286 8.92 13.16 -4.12
N VAL A 287 8.00 12.20 -4.03
CA VAL A 287 6.64 12.35 -4.56
C VAL A 287 5.64 12.17 -3.43
N GLY A 288 4.96 13.27 -3.10
CA GLY A 288 3.80 13.29 -2.21
C GLY A 288 2.49 13.27 -3.00
N SER A 289 1.36 13.39 -2.32
CA SER A 289 0.05 13.41 -2.99
C SER A 289 -0.13 14.62 -3.90
N ASN A 290 0.40 15.79 -3.53
CA ASN A 290 0.16 17.06 -4.23
C ASN A 290 1.44 17.74 -4.74
N SER A 291 2.60 17.11 -4.62
CA SER A 291 3.87 17.73 -5.01
C SER A 291 4.94 16.72 -5.35
N VAL A 292 5.84 17.11 -6.24
CA VAL A 292 7.11 16.44 -6.52
C VAL A 292 8.24 17.37 -6.11
N THR A 293 9.25 16.87 -5.40
CA THR A 293 10.41 17.66 -4.95
C THR A 293 11.69 16.94 -5.31
N GLN A 294 12.63 17.65 -5.94
CA GLN A 294 13.97 17.16 -6.22
C GLN A 294 14.87 17.42 -5.02
N VAL A 295 15.59 16.41 -4.57
CA VAL A 295 16.51 16.48 -3.41
C VAL A 295 17.86 15.89 -3.79
N THR A 296 18.93 16.57 -3.44
CA THR A 296 20.32 16.11 -3.56
C THR A 296 20.81 15.54 -2.24
N HIS A 297 21.71 14.57 -2.30
CA HIS A 297 22.33 13.94 -1.14
C HIS A 297 23.83 13.92 -1.32
N ARG A 298 24.58 14.35 -0.32
CA ARG A 298 26.03 14.35 -0.40
C ARG A 298 26.65 13.95 0.92
N ARG A 299 27.81 13.29 0.81
CA ARG A 299 28.73 13.16 1.92
C ARG A 299 29.72 14.31 1.86
N THR A 300 29.74 15.13 2.88
CA THR A 300 30.65 16.26 3.02
C THR A 300 32.09 15.78 3.23
N SER A 301 33.07 16.69 3.12
CA SER A 301 34.48 16.37 3.36
C SER A 301 34.78 15.95 4.80
N THR A 302 33.93 16.30 5.77
CA THR A 302 34.02 15.84 7.17
C THR A 302 33.42 14.45 7.37
N GLY A 303 32.83 13.86 6.33
CA GLY A 303 32.15 12.57 6.36
C GLY A 303 30.69 12.64 6.80
N GLU A 304 30.16 13.82 7.11
CA GLU A 304 28.75 14.00 7.47
C GLU A 304 27.84 13.98 6.24
N LEU A 305 26.61 13.49 6.41
CA LEU A 305 25.61 13.47 5.35
C LEU A 305 24.77 14.75 5.37
N ASP A 306 24.44 15.22 4.18
CA ASP A 306 23.62 16.41 3.95
C ASP A 306 22.59 16.12 2.85
N SER A 307 21.42 16.76 2.96
CA SER A 307 20.34 16.67 1.97
C SER A 307 19.74 18.04 1.71
N ASN A 308 19.66 18.44 0.44
CA ASN A 308 19.16 19.76 0.05
C ASN A 308 18.10 19.64 -1.06
N GLY A 309 16.94 20.27 -0.84
CA GLY A 309 15.92 20.43 -1.86
C GLY A 309 16.36 21.42 -2.93
N LEU A 310 16.26 21.01 -4.19
CA LEU A 310 16.61 21.83 -5.33
C LEU A 310 15.40 22.59 -5.89
N ALA A 311 14.28 21.89 -6.03
CA ALA A 311 13.06 22.44 -6.62
C ALA A 311 11.83 21.60 -6.22
N THR A 312 10.67 22.26 -6.18
CA THR A 312 9.38 21.64 -5.87
C THR A 312 8.32 22.07 -6.89
N TRP A 313 7.59 21.11 -7.42
CA TRP A 313 6.49 21.32 -8.34
C TRP A 313 5.17 20.87 -7.70
N PRO A 314 4.14 21.73 -7.68
CA PRO A 314 2.81 21.31 -7.27
C PRO A 314 2.19 20.42 -8.36
N LEU A 315 1.53 19.34 -7.95
CA LEU A 315 0.77 18.47 -8.86
C LEU A 315 -0.65 19.01 -9.03
N ARG A 316 -1.09 19.16 -10.28
CA ARG A 316 -2.48 19.55 -10.62
C ARG A 316 -3.50 18.48 -10.28
N ARG A 317 -3.05 17.22 -10.21
CA ARG A 317 -3.86 16.04 -9.87
C ARG A 317 -3.13 15.23 -8.81
N GLN A 318 -3.88 14.63 -7.89
CA GLN A 318 -3.32 13.90 -6.76
C GLN A 318 -2.64 12.59 -7.20
N ALA A 319 -1.38 12.40 -6.82
CA ALA A 319 -0.71 11.12 -7.00
C ALA A 319 -1.25 10.06 -6.02
N THR A 320 -1.59 8.88 -6.53
CA THR A 320 -2.22 7.76 -5.79
C THR A 320 -1.43 6.47 -5.95
N SER A 321 -1.75 5.47 -5.11
CA SER A 321 -1.47 4.00 -5.14
C SER A 321 -0.20 3.42 -5.79
N LEU A 322 0.21 3.84 -6.99
CA LEU A 322 1.34 3.29 -7.74
C LEU A 322 2.57 4.19 -7.68
N ARG A 323 3.75 3.57 -7.57
CA ARG A 323 5.03 4.28 -7.64
C ARG A 323 5.15 4.97 -9.01
N PRO A 324 5.47 6.28 -9.05
CA PRO A 324 5.67 7.01 -10.30
C PRO A 324 6.78 6.42 -11.17
N LEU A 325 6.62 6.56 -12.49
CA LEU A 325 7.57 6.12 -13.50
C LEU A 325 8.32 7.34 -14.06
N LEU A 326 9.64 7.26 -14.14
CA LEU A 326 10.43 8.21 -14.93
C LEU A 326 10.56 7.71 -16.37
N MET A 327 10.31 8.61 -17.31
CA MET A 327 10.41 8.38 -18.76
C MET A 327 11.18 9.54 -19.40
N GLN A 328 11.52 9.36 -20.68
CA GLN A 328 12.23 10.36 -21.47
C GLN A 328 13.53 10.81 -20.77
N SER A 329 14.32 9.83 -20.31
CA SER A 329 15.59 10.06 -19.60
C SER A 329 15.42 10.91 -18.33
N GLY A 330 14.32 10.71 -17.61
CA GLY A 330 14.05 11.41 -16.35
C GLY A 330 13.42 12.79 -16.53
N ARG A 331 13.18 13.25 -17.76
CA ARG A 331 12.50 14.52 -18.01
C ARG A 331 11.03 14.49 -17.65
N ARG A 332 10.34 13.35 -17.82
CA ARG A 332 8.91 13.23 -17.55
C ARG A 332 8.64 12.21 -16.46
N MET A 333 7.88 12.61 -15.45
CA MET A 333 7.37 11.71 -14.42
C MET A 333 5.91 11.42 -14.69
N LEU A 334 5.56 10.14 -14.80
CA LEU A 334 4.19 9.66 -14.93
C LEU A 334 3.74 9.08 -13.60
N TYR A 335 2.50 9.39 -13.22
CA TYR A 335 1.93 8.95 -11.96
C TYR A 335 0.43 8.71 -12.12
N VAL A 336 -0.09 7.79 -11.32
CA VAL A 336 -1.52 7.45 -11.36
C VAL A 336 -2.29 8.40 -10.47
N THR A 337 -3.40 8.91 -10.97
CA THR A 337 -4.37 9.71 -10.23
C THR A 337 -5.74 9.07 -10.38
N ASN A 338 -6.21 8.37 -9.35
CA ASN A 338 -7.37 7.49 -9.39
C ASN A 338 -7.18 6.33 -10.39
N ARG A 339 -7.66 6.50 -11.63
CA ARG A 339 -7.49 5.56 -12.75
C ARG A 339 -6.92 6.22 -14.00
N ASP A 340 -6.65 7.53 -13.95
CA ASP A 340 -5.98 8.23 -15.04
C ASP A 340 -4.46 8.12 -14.88
N LEU A 341 -3.75 8.31 -15.99
CA LEU A 341 -2.31 8.43 -16.00
C LEU A 341 -1.93 9.89 -16.22
N ALA A 342 -1.55 10.57 -15.15
CA ALA A 342 -1.05 11.94 -15.22
C ALA A 342 0.46 11.97 -15.47
N TRP A 343 0.94 13.10 -15.95
CA TRP A 343 2.36 13.33 -16.16
C TRP A 343 2.75 14.77 -15.83
N ILE A 344 4.00 14.94 -15.43
CA ILE A 344 4.67 16.23 -15.24
C ILE A 344 6.02 16.23 -15.97
N ASP A 345 6.29 17.27 -16.74
CA ASP A 345 7.63 17.59 -17.23
C ASP A 345 8.41 18.24 -16.09
N LEU A 346 9.48 17.58 -15.65
CA LEU A 346 10.27 17.97 -14.49
C LEU A 346 11.24 19.13 -14.78
N GLN A 347 11.33 19.57 -16.03
CA GLN A 347 12.11 20.74 -16.42
C GLN A 347 11.22 21.97 -16.57
N SER A 348 10.11 21.87 -17.32
CA SER A 348 9.20 23.00 -17.55
C SER A 348 8.11 23.16 -16.49
N GLY A 349 7.78 22.09 -15.76
CA GLY A 349 6.63 22.03 -14.86
C GLY A 349 5.29 21.83 -15.57
N ASP A 350 5.29 21.65 -16.89
CA ASP A 350 4.09 21.37 -17.67
C ASP A 350 3.46 20.04 -17.25
N GLN A 351 2.13 20.00 -17.25
CA GLN A 351 1.38 18.86 -16.73
C GLN A 351 0.20 18.53 -17.62
N GLY A 352 -0.08 17.24 -17.73
CA GLY A 352 -1.22 16.70 -18.46
C GLY A 352 -1.68 15.36 -17.90
N ALA A 353 -2.71 14.78 -18.51
CA ALA A 353 -3.18 13.46 -18.15
C ALA A 353 -3.82 12.76 -19.35
N TYR A 354 -3.72 11.44 -19.35
CA TYR A 354 -4.50 10.54 -20.19
C TYR A 354 -5.69 10.05 -19.37
N GLU A 355 -6.91 10.33 -19.82
CA GLU A 355 -8.17 10.03 -19.10
C GLU A 355 -8.58 8.55 -19.19
N PHE A 356 -7.63 7.65 -18.85
CA PHE A 356 -7.84 6.21 -18.88
C PHE A 356 -8.89 5.73 -17.90
N SER A 357 -9.36 6.54 -16.94
CA SER A 357 -10.53 6.21 -16.14
C SER A 357 -11.76 5.92 -17.00
N LEU A 358 -11.92 6.59 -18.14
CA LEU A 358 -12.99 6.34 -19.12
C LEU A 358 -12.83 4.98 -19.79
N MET A 359 -11.62 4.46 -19.90
CA MET A 359 -11.33 3.11 -20.39
C MET A 359 -11.21 2.10 -19.24
N ASN A 360 -11.42 2.51 -17.99
CA ASN A 360 -11.16 1.72 -16.79
C ASN A 360 -9.70 1.21 -16.73
N GLY A 361 -8.72 2.12 -16.86
CA GLY A 361 -7.30 1.85 -16.72
C GLY A 361 -6.93 1.28 -15.34
N ARG A 362 -6.07 0.26 -15.32
CA ARG A 362 -5.72 -0.49 -14.09
C ARG A 362 -4.24 -0.81 -13.92
N GLY A 363 -3.47 -0.88 -15.01
CA GLY A 363 -2.06 -1.25 -14.95
C GLY A 363 -1.24 -0.44 -15.95
N TYR A 364 -0.05 -0.02 -15.54
CA TYR A 364 0.87 0.80 -16.34
C TYR A 364 2.30 0.30 -16.10
N SER A 365 2.96 -0.27 -17.12
CA SER A 365 4.34 -0.76 -16.99
C SER A 365 5.24 -0.20 -18.05
N LYS A 366 6.48 0.12 -17.69
CA LYS A 366 7.46 0.71 -18.61
C LYS A 366 8.02 -0.34 -19.57
N LEU A 367 7.90 -0.09 -20.88
CA LEU A 367 8.52 -0.91 -21.92
C LEU A 367 9.84 -0.31 -22.41
N ASP A 368 9.92 1.01 -22.48
CA ASP A 368 11.15 1.76 -22.74
C ASP A 368 10.94 3.24 -22.34
N GLU A 369 11.80 4.14 -22.80
CA GLU A 369 11.73 5.57 -22.46
C GLU A 369 10.52 6.30 -23.06
N ASP A 370 9.87 5.73 -24.07
CA ASP A 370 8.79 6.36 -24.82
C ASP A 370 7.49 5.53 -24.80
N ARG A 371 7.54 4.27 -24.35
CA ARG A 371 6.39 3.37 -24.42
C ARG A 371 6.04 2.72 -23.08
N LEU A 372 4.73 2.65 -22.83
CA LEU A 372 4.13 1.95 -21.70
C LEU A 372 3.20 0.84 -22.18
N LEU A 373 3.19 -0.27 -21.46
CA LEU A 373 2.12 -1.25 -21.52
C LEU A 373 0.98 -0.79 -20.60
N VAL A 374 -0.24 -0.73 -21.13
CA VAL A 374 -1.43 -0.24 -20.45
C VAL A 374 -2.52 -1.30 -20.49
N ASP A 375 -3.06 -1.63 -19.32
CA ASP A 375 -4.27 -2.44 -19.20
C ASP A 375 -5.49 -1.56 -18.94
N THR A 376 -6.51 -1.74 -19.77
CA THR A 376 -7.81 -1.08 -19.65
C THR A 376 -8.94 -2.12 -19.60
N GLY A 377 -10.12 -1.78 -19.08
CA GLY A 377 -11.28 -2.68 -19.07
C GLY A 377 -11.50 -3.49 -17.78
N GLY A 378 -12.47 -4.40 -17.84
CA GLY A 378 -13.01 -5.18 -16.72
C GLY A 378 -12.42 -6.59 -16.59
N MET A 379 -13.28 -7.61 -16.51
CA MET A 379 -12.85 -9.02 -16.54
C MET A 379 -12.18 -9.40 -17.87
N ASN A 380 -12.56 -8.73 -18.96
CA ASN A 380 -11.91 -8.82 -20.27
C ASN A 380 -11.05 -7.56 -20.45
N SER A 381 -9.89 -7.54 -19.81
CA SER A 381 -8.97 -6.41 -19.97
C SER A 381 -8.42 -6.38 -21.41
N THR A 382 -8.35 -5.20 -22.00
CA THR A 382 -7.59 -4.98 -23.23
C THR A 382 -6.24 -4.40 -22.87
N THR A 383 -5.20 -4.95 -23.49
CA THR A 383 -3.83 -4.48 -23.33
C THR A 383 -3.44 -3.67 -24.56
N GLN A 384 -2.79 -2.53 -24.33
CA GLN A 384 -2.37 -1.60 -25.36
C GLN A 384 -0.97 -1.07 -25.06
N VAL A 385 -0.23 -0.68 -26.10
CA VAL A 385 0.99 0.11 -25.95
C VAL A 385 0.63 1.58 -26.11
N LEU A 386 0.91 2.37 -25.07
CA LEU A 386 0.88 3.82 -25.13
C LEU A 386 2.27 4.32 -25.51
N ASP A 387 2.38 5.01 -26.65
CA ASP A 387 3.52 5.85 -26.97
C ASP A 387 3.30 7.25 -26.38
N VAL A 388 4.13 7.63 -25.40
CA VAL A 388 3.97 8.89 -24.67
C VAL A 388 4.49 10.11 -25.45
N VAL A 389 5.32 9.90 -26.47
CA VAL A 389 5.82 10.95 -27.36
C VAL A 389 4.82 11.21 -28.46
N ALA A 390 4.45 10.17 -29.21
CA ALA A 390 3.49 10.26 -30.30
C ALA A 390 2.04 10.45 -29.81
N GLN A 391 1.79 10.20 -28.52
CA GLN A 391 0.45 10.21 -27.91
C GLN A 391 -0.51 9.28 -28.64
N THR A 392 -0.04 8.06 -28.95
CA THR A 392 -0.83 7.05 -29.65
C THR A 392 -0.99 5.78 -28.82
N LEU A 393 -2.12 5.10 -29.00
CA LEU A 393 -2.41 3.78 -28.45
C LEU A 393 -2.48 2.76 -29.58
N ALA A 394 -1.80 1.63 -29.39
CA ALA A 394 -1.86 0.51 -30.32
C ALA A 394 -2.21 -0.78 -29.56
N PRO A 395 -3.10 -1.62 -30.10
CA PRO A 395 -3.54 -2.84 -29.42
C PRO A 395 -2.39 -3.86 -29.31
N VAL A 396 -2.44 -4.67 -28.26
CA VAL A 396 -1.57 -5.83 -28.07
C VAL A 396 -2.46 -7.06 -27.93
N GLU A 397 -2.41 -7.93 -28.92
CA GLU A 397 -3.20 -9.18 -28.94
C GLU A 397 -2.35 -10.44 -28.68
N SER A 398 -1.05 -10.27 -28.50
CA SER A 398 -0.17 -11.41 -28.22
C SER A 398 -0.45 -11.99 -26.83
N ASN A 399 -0.24 -13.30 -26.67
CA ASN A 399 -0.42 -13.98 -25.38
C ASN A 399 0.55 -13.44 -24.31
N GLU A 400 1.75 -13.00 -24.73
CA GLU A 400 2.72 -12.33 -23.85
C GLU A 400 2.22 -10.98 -23.32
N GLY A 401 1.29 -10.35 -24.06
CA GLY A 401 0.74 -9.06 -23.72
C GLY A 401 -0.52 -9.15 -22.88
N THR A 402 -1.35 -10.19 -23.00
CA THR A 402 -2.74 -10.17 -22.50
C THR A 402 -3.04 -11.17 -21.38
N ASP A 403 -2.14 -12.13 -21.12
CA ASP A 403 -2.40 -13.22 -20.16
C ASP A 403 -2.24 -12.79 -18.70
N GLY A 404 -3.35 -12.39 -18.06
CA GLY A 404 -3.44 -12.13 -16.63
C GLY A 404 -3.27 -10.66 -16.22
N LEU A 405 -3.19 -10.40 -14.92
CA LEU A 405 -3.08 -9.04 -14.38
C LEU A 405 -1.68 -8.46 -14.61
N LEU A 406 -1.60 -7.25 -15.17
CA LEU A 406 -0.35 -6.49 -15.29
C LEU A 406 0.13 -5.95 -13.92
N LEU A 407 1.35 -6.31 -13.54
CA LEU A 407 2.04 -5.81 -12.37
C LEU A 407 3.30 -5.03 -12.80
N PRO A 408 3.43 -3.75 -12.41
CA PRO A 408 4.52 -2.91 -12.89
C PRO A 408 5.85 -3.21 -12.20
N MET A 409 6.93 -3.27 -12.98
CA MET A 409 8.30 -3.29 -12.45
C MET A 409 8.82 -1.87 -12.19
N SER A 410 8.06 -1.09 -11.42
CA SER A 410 8.09 0.39 -11.25
C SER A 410 9.44 1.14 -11.24
N THR A 411 10.57 0.48 -11.09
CA THR A 411 11.91 1.08 -11.06
C THR A 411 12.76 0.78 -12.29
N ARG A 412 12.23 0.02 -13.27
CA ARG A 412 12.95 -0.40 -14.48
C ARG A 412 12.00 -0.74 -15.63
N THR A 413 12.58 -0.90 -16.80
CA THR A 413 11.92 -1.52 -17.95
C THR A 413 11.58 -2.98 -17.67
N GLY A 414 10.39 -3.37 -18.10
CA GLY A 414 9.83 -4.70 -17.96
C GLY A 414 8.46 -4.68 -17.33
N PHE A 415 7.81 -5.83 -17.35
CA PHE A 415 6.53 -6.04 -16.72
C PHE A 415 6.41 -7.48 -16.23
N MET A 416 5.47 -7.66 -15.31
CA MET A 416 5.05 -8.96 -14.85
C MET A 416 3.57 -9.16 -15.14
N ARG A 417 3.21 -10.39 -15.49
CA ARG A 417 1.85 -10.83 -15.71
C ARG A 417 1.51 -11.93 -14.72
N ARG A 418 0.38 -11.77 -14.02
CA ARG A 418 -0.18 -12.74 -13.09
C ARG A 418 -1.41 -13.38 -13.71
N GLY A 419 -1.20 -14.47 -14.45
CA GLY A 419 -2.27 -15.35 -14.93
C GLY A 419 -2.85 -16.20 -13.79
N PHE A 420 -3.88 -16.98 -14.12
CA PHE A 420 -4.49 -17.92 -13.17
C PHE A 420 -3.54 -19.09 -12.85
N ASP A 421 -2.95 -19.68 -13.89
CA ASP A 421 -2.07 -20.85 -13.77
C ASP A 421 -0.57 -20.49 -13.83
N LEU A 422 -0.24 -19.34 -14.41
CA LEU A 422 1.14 -18.97 -14.68
C LEU A 422 1.40 -17.49 -14.41
N SER A 423 2.42 -17.22 -13.59
CA SER A 423 3.02 -15.90 -13.50
C SER A 423 4.29 -15.85 -14.34
N TYR A 424 4.53 -14.75 -15.06
CA TYR A 424 5.73 -14.58 -15.87
C TYR A 424 6.19 -13.13 -15.93
N VAL A 425 7.44 -12.95 -16.32
CA VAL A 425 8.05 -11.63 -16.57
C VAL A 425 8.50 -11.50 -18.02
N SER A 426 8.54 -10.27 -18.50
CA SER A 426 8.94 -9.92 -19.85
C SER A 426 9.40 -8.46 -19.92
N ASP A 427 10.23 -8.14 -20.90
CA ASP A 427 10.52 -6.77 -21.33
C ASP A 427 10.29 -6.56 -22.83
N GLN A 428 9.70 -7.55 -23.52
CA GLN A 428 9.40 -7.50 -24.94
C GLN A 428 7.92 -7.78 -25.17
N VAL A 429 7.23 -6.75 -25.61
CA VAL A 429 5.88 -6.83 -26.15
C VAL A 429 5.72 -5.70 -27.16
N GLY A 430 5.09 -6.01 -28.29
CA GLY A 430 4.90 -5.07 -29.38
C GLY A 430 3.42 -4.88 -29.72
N PRO A 431 3.06 -3.77 -30.37
CA PRO A 431 1.73 -3.60 -30.91
C PRO A 431 1.46 -4.62 -32.01
N THR A 432 0.25 -5.15 -32.07
CA THR A 432 -0.20 -6.09 -33.10
C THR A 432 -1.09 -5.44 -34.17
N GLY A 433 -1.52 -4.19 -33.93
CA GLY A 433 -2.40 -3.45 -34.83
C GLY A 433 -1.98 -1.98 -35.00
N PRO A 434 -2.74 -1.21 -35.81
CA PRO A 434 -2.41 0.18 -36.09
C PRO A 434 -2.53 1.06 -34.85
N ALA A 435 -1.63 2.03 -34.74
CA ALA A 435 -1.68 3.03 -33.69
C ALA A 435 -2.76 4.09 -33.99
N LEU A 436 -3.55 4.43 -32.98
CA LEU A 436 -4.55 5.50 -33.02
C LEU A 436 -4.16 6.63 -32.07
N PRO A 437 -4.50 7.90 -32.34
CA PRO A 437 -4.31 8.96 -31.36
C PRO A 437 -5.01 8.60 -30.04
N ALA A 438 -4.29 8.69 -28.91
CA ALA A 438 -4.76 8.25 -27.61
C ALA A 438 -6.07 8.95 -27.21
N GLN A 439 -6.18 10.25 -27.50
CA GLN A 439 -7.38 11.03 -27.26
C GLN A 439 -8.59 10.51 -28.04
N ARG A 440 -8.38 10.04 -29.28
CA ARG A 440 -9.44 9.45 -30.10
C ARG A 440 -9.90 8.12 -29.54
N ALA A 441 -8.97 7.24 -29.15
CA ALA A 441 -9.32 5.96 -28.53
C ALA A 441 -10.10 6.14 -27.21
N ILE A 442 -9.72 7.13 -26.39
CA ILE A 442 -10.45 7.49 -25.16
C ILE A 442 -11.85 8.01 -25.49
N ALA A 443 -11.98 8.90 -26.49
CA ALA A 443 -13.27 9.43 -26.93
C ALA A 443 -14.20 8.33 -27.48
N ASP A 444 -13.66 7.40 -28.26
CA ASP A 444 -14.40 6.26 -28.81
C ASP A 444 -14.90 5.34 -27.67
N ALA A 445 -14.06 5.08 -26.66
CA ALA A 445 -14.47 4.32 -25.47
C ALA A 445 -15.58 5.02 -24.66
N GLN A 446 -15.50 6.35 -24.52
CA GLN A 446 -16.55 7.13 -23.87
C GLN A 446 -17.86 7.06 -24.66
N LEU A 447 -17.80 7.16 -25.99
CA LEU A 447 -18.97 7.03 -26.86
C LEU A 447 -19.59 5.63 -26.72
N GLN A 448 -18.78 4.57 -26.74
CA GLN A 448 -19.25 3.20 -26.51
C GLN A 448 -19.94 3.03 -25.15
N GLN A 449 -19.42 3.65 -24.09
CA GLN A 449 -20.09 3.64 -22.78
C GLN A 449 -21.42 4.38 -22.81
N GLN A 450 -21.52 5.50 -23.52
CA GLN A 450 -22.78 6.24 -23.67
C GLN A 450 -23.81 5.43 -24.46
N LEU A 451 -23.40 4.78 -25.55
CA LEU A 451 -24.26 3.88 -26.33
C LEU A 451 -24.72 2.68 -25.49
N ALA A 452 -23.81 2.00 -24.79
CA ALA A 452 -24.16 0.89 -23.91
C ALA A 452 -25.15 1.30 -22.79
N ARG A 453 -25.01 2.51 -22.24
CA ARG A 453 -25.97 3.06 -21.27
C ARG A 453 -27.34 3.33 -21.90
N LEU A 454 -27.36 3.83 -23.14
CA LEU A 454 -28.60 4.04 -23.88
C LEU A 454 -29.29 2.70 -24.16
N ASP A 455 -28.56 1.70 -24.62
CA ASP A 455 -29.08 0.35 -24.91
C ASP A 455 -29.59 -0.34 -23.63
N ALA A 456 -28.87 -0.23 -22.52
CA ALA A 456 -29.34 -0.74 -21.24
C ALA A 456 -30.65 -0.07 -20.81
N ARG A 457 -30.79 1.24 -21.05
CA ARG A 457 -32.01 1.97 -20.75
C ARG A 457 -33.17 1.56 -21.65
N THR A 458 -32.95 1.43 -22.95
CA THR A 458 -34.01 0.99 -23.89
C THR A 458 -34.45 -0.45 -23.60
N ALA A 459 -33.51 -1.34 -23.26
CA ALA A 459 -33.82 -2.70 -22.83
C ALA A 459 -34.63 -2.73 -21.52
N ALA A 460 -34.26 -1.90 -20.54
CA ALA A 460 -35.02 -1.76 -19.30
C ALA A 460 -36.44 -1.22 -19.53
N GLU A 461 -36.59 -0.23 -20.41
CA GLU A 461 -37.90 0.31 -20.80
C GLU A 461 -38.75 -0.74 -21.54
N ALA A 462 -38.16 -1.53 -22.43
CA ALA A 462 -38.84 -2.63 -23.12
C ALA A 462 -39.28 -3.74 -22.14
N ALA A 463 -38.41 -4.13 -21.21
CA ALA A 463 -38.74 -5.10 -20.17
C ALA A 463 -39.87 -4.60 -19.26
N ALA A 464 -39.87 -3.32 -18.90
CA ALA A 464 -40.94 -2.71 -18.13
C ALA A 464 -42.28 -2.73 -18.89
N ARG A 465 -42.28 -2.40 -20.18
CA ARG A 465 -43.49 -2.48 -21.03
C ARG A 465 -44.01 -3.91 -21.14
N ALA A 466 -43.13 -4.88 -21.37
CA ALA A 466 -43.49 -6.30 -21.44
C ALA A 466 -44.08 -6.80 -20.12
N ALA A 467 -43.56 -6.33 -18.97
CA ALA A 467 -44.10 -6.67 -17.66
C ALA A 467 -45.51 -6.10 -17.43
N VAL A 468 -45.78 -4.86 -17.87
CA VAL A 468 -47.13 -4.28 -17.82
C VAL A 468 -48.10 -5.07 -18.71
N GLU A 469 -47.70 -5.39 -19.95
CA GLU A 469 -48.54 -6.17 -20.86
C GLU A 469 -48.83 -7.58 -20.34
N ALA A 470 -47.84 -8.23 -19.71
CA ALA A 470 -48.02 -9.53 -19.08
C ALA A 470 -48.99 -9.46 -17.87
N ALA A 471 -48.91 -8.39 -17.08
CA ALA A 471 -49.84 -8.16 -15.97
C ALA A 471 -51.28 -7.94 -16.47
N ASP A 472 -51.47 -7.16 -17.54
CA ASP A 472 -52.80 -6.94 -18.15
C ASP A 472 -53.40 -8.22 -18.73
N LYS A 473 -52.58 -9.06 -19.37
CA LYS A 473 -53.00 -10.39 -19.87
C LYS A 473 -53.37 -11.35 -18.74
N ALA A 474 -52.62 -11.33 -17.63
CA ALA A 474 -52.95 -12.13 -16.45
C ALA A 474 -54.25 -11.67 -15.77
N ALA A 475 -54.50 -10.37 -15.72
CA ALA A 475 -55.74 -9.80 -15.20
C ALA A 475 -56.96 -10.15 -16.06
N THR A 476 -56.81 -10.21 -17.39
CA THR A 476 -57.90 -10.62 -18.30
C THR A 476 -58.16 -12.13 -18.31
N ALA A 477 -57.14 -12.97 -18.12
CA ALA A 477 -57.28 -14.43 -18.10
C ALA A 477 -57.89 -15.00 -16.80
N SER A 478 -57.82 -14.27 -15.68
CA SER A 478 -58.24 -14.77 -14.36
C SER A 478 -59.74 -14.61 -14.06
N GLY A 479 -60.54 -14.04 -14.97
CA GLY A 479 -62.01 -14.01 -14.84
C GLY A 479 -62.56 -13.35 -13.57
N ALA A 480 -61.73 -12.61 -12.83
CA ALA A 480 -62.15 -11.92 -11.62
C ALA A 480 -63.03 -10.70 -11.99
N PRO A 481 -64.13 -10.46 -11.26
CA PRO A 481 -65.07 -9.40 -11.61
C PRO A 481 -64.39 -8.02 -11.58
N LEU A 482 -64.56 -7.31 -12.70
CA LEU A 482 -64.08 -5.95 -12.96
C LEU A 482 -64.54 -4.98 -11.87
N THR A 483 -63.65 -4.65 -10.94
CA THR A 483 -63.78 -3.43 -10.13
C THR A 483 -63.19 -2.27 -10.92
N MET A 484 -64.10 -1.50 -11.53
CA MET A 484 -63.99 -0.08 -11.89
C MET A 484 -62.76 0.36 -12.72
N ARG A 485 -62.93 0.33 -14.03
CA ARG A 485 -62.10 0.98 -15.05
C ARG A 485 -62.36 2.49 -15.02
N ILE A 486 -61.38 3.31 -14.64
CA ILE A 486 -61.45 4.78 -14.76
C ILE A 486 -61.03 5.17 -16.19
N PRO A 487 -61.75 6.08 -16.90
CA PRO A 487 -61.43 6.46 -18.27
C PRO A 487 -60.19 7.37 -18.33
N SER A 488 -59.34 7.10 -19.33
CA SER A 488 -58.20 7.90 -19.74
C SER A 488 -58.68 9.14 -20.53
N GLY A 489 -58.58 10.32 -19.93
CA GLY A 489 -58.79 11.60 -20.62
C GLY A 489 -58.49 12.81 -19.71
N ALA A 490 -57.51 13.63 -20.12
CA ALA A 490 -56.99 14.85 -19.46
C ALA A 490 -56.10 14.65 -18.22
N PRO A 491 -55.00 15.45 -18.06
CA PRO A 491 -54.01 15.23 -17.01
C PRO A 491 -54.57 15.70 -15.66
N PRO A 492 -54.78 14.80 -14.68
CA PRO A 492 -55.10 15.23 -13.34
C PRO A 492 -53.82 15.76 -12.70
N SER A 493 -53.89 16.97 -12.15
CA SER A 493 -52.94 17.42 -11.13
C SER A 493 -52.76 16.28 -10.11
N PRO A 494 -51.53 15.84 -9.80
CA PRO A 494 -51.33 14.61 -9.05
C PRO A 494 -51.80 14.83 -7.61
N MET A 495 -52.95 14.24 -7.26
CA MET A 495 -53.24 13.98 -5.86
C MET A 495 -52.20 12.97 -5.36
N PRO A 496 -51.60 13.17 -4.17
CA PRO A 496 -50.71 12.19 -3.58
C PRO A 496 -51.41 10.83 -3.49
N LEU A 497 -50.80 9.79 -4.07
CA LEU A 497 -51.36 8.42 -4.14
C LEU A 497 -51.65 7.79 -2.77
N LEU A 498 -51.09 8.34 -1.68
CA LEU A 498 -51.34 7.90 -0.32
C LEU A 498 -52.25 8.87 0.44
N SER A 499 -53.56 8.86 0.12
CA SER A 499 -54.57 9.69 0.80
C SER A 499 -54.73 9.41 2.30
N ARG A 500 -54.09 8.35 2.83
CA ARG A 500 -54.12 7.93 4.24
C ARG A 500 -52.88 8.34 5.05
N VAL A 501 -51.92 9.05 4.47
CA VAL A 501 -50.76 9.54 5.24
C VAL A 501 -51.18 10.74 6.09
N PRO A 502 -51.05 10.68 7.43
CA PRO A 502 -51.39 11.81 8.29
C PRO A 502 -50.59 13.06 7.92
N ALA A 503 -51.23 14.24 7.94
CA ALA A 503 -50.58 15.49 7.57
C ALA A 503 -49.36 15.83 8.43
N GLN A 504 -49.27 15.27 9.65
CA GLN A 504 -48.14 15.40 10.56
C GLN A 504 -47.08 14.30 10.43
N ALA A 505 -47.18 13.39 9.45
CA ALA A 505 -46.21 12.31 9.28
C ALA A 505 -44.82 12.88 8.92
N GLN A 506 -43.78 12.37 9.58
CA GLN A 506 -42.39 12.69 9.27
C GLN A 506 -41.95 11.89 8.04
N VAL A 507 -41.22 12.51 7.11
CA VAL A 507 -40.63 11.83 5.94
C VAL A 507 -39.11 11.73 6.13
N ALA A 508 -38.61 10.51 6.33
CA ALA A 508 -37.18 10.24 6.46
C ALA A 508 -36.66 9.43 5.27
N ILE A 509 -35.59 9.91 4.63
CA ILE A 509 -34.92 9.21 3.54
C ILE A 509 -33.62 8.59 4.06
N VAL A 510 -33.43 7.31 3.78
CA VAL A 510 -32.15 6.61 3.91
C VAL A 510 -31.74 6.12 2.53
N GLY A 511 -30.51 6.41 2.10
CA GLY A 511 -30.05 5.88 0.83
C GLY A 511 -28.59 5.49 0.75
N VAL A 512 -28.33 4.43 -0.02
CA VAL A 512 -27.03 3.78 -0.11
C VAL A 512 -26.66 3.51 -1.57
N TYR A 513 -25.37 3.40 -1.89
CA TYR A 513 -25.02 2.81 -3.19
C TYR A 513 -25.26 1.31 -3.14
N GLU A 514 -24.74 0.65 -2.09
CA GLU A 514 -24.81 -0.80 -1.89
C GLU A 514 -24.85 -1.19 -0.40
N GLY A 515 -25.18 -2.44 -0.10
CA GLY A 515 -25.03 -3.02 1.23
C GLY A 515 -23.56 -3.30 1.57
N SER A 516 -23.21 -3.26 2.86
CA SER A 516 -21.85 -3.60 3.30
C SER A 516 -21.50 -5.05 2.94
N ASN A 517 -20.25 -5.31 2.57
CA ASN A 517 -19.70 -6.66 2.31
C ASN A 517 -20.14 -7.31 0.96
N HIS A 518 -19.33 -7.14 -0.09
CA HIS A 518 -19.64 -7.58 -1.47
C HIS A 518 -19.50 -9.09 -1.71
N ARG A 519 -19.13 -9.86 -0.69
CA ARG A 519 -18.89 -11.30 -0.82
C ARG A 519 -20.18 -12.12 -0.86
N VAL A 520 -21.33 -11.49 -0.59
CA VAL A 520 -22.65 -12.11 -0.70
C VAL A 520 -23.41 -11.41 -1.84
N PRO A 521 -24.00 -12.14 -2.80
CA PRO A 521 -24.88 -11.55 -3.80
C PRO A 521 -26.00 -10.72 -3.13
N GLY A 522 -26.05 -9.42 -3.39
CA GLY A 522 -26.99 -8.47 -2.73
C GLY A 522 -26.46 -7.77 -1.46
N GLY A 523 -25.21 -8.03 -1.05
CA GLY A 523 -24.59 -7.44 0.13
C GLY A 523 -25.17 -7.93 1.46
N ALA A 524 -24.55 -7.54 2.58
CA ALA A 524 -25.14 -7.74 3.90
C ALA A 524 -26.35 -6.80 4.08
N PRO A 525 -27.38 -7.23 4.85
CA PRO A 525 -28.57 -6.42 5.08
C PRO A 525 -28.25 -5.07 5.71
N VAL A 526 -28.95 -4.03 5.29
CA VAL A 526 -28.85 -2.69 5.87
C VAL A 526 -29.91 -2.54 6.96
N ARG A 527 -29.46 -2.27 8.20
CA ARG A 527 -30.35 -2.17 9.37
C ARG A 527 -30.82 -0.74 9.56
N ILE A 528 -32.12 -0.55 9.73
CA ILE A 528 -32.75 0.75 10.00
C ILE A 528 -33.42 0.72 11.35
N PHE A 529 -32.90 1.49 12.31
CA PHE A 529 -33.46 1.61 13.64
C PHE A 529 -34.49 2.74 13.67
N VAL A 530 -35.75 2.41 13.97
CA VAL A 530 -36.83 3.39 14.11
C VAL A 530 -37.19 3.49 15.59
N PRO A 531 -36.72 4.54 16.31
CA PRO A 531 -37.03 4.73 17.72
C PRO A 531 -38.54 4.99 17.94
N PRO A 532 -39.07 4.74 19.16
CA PRO A 532 -40.48 4.99 19.47
C PRO A 532 -40.83 6.48 19.34
N SER A 533 -41.99 6.77 18.77
CA SER A 533 -42.58 8.12 18.69
C SER A 533 -44.08 8.03 18.40
N SER A 534 -44.85 9.02 18.83
CA SER A 534 -46.27 9.17 18.50
C SER A 534 -46.49 9.82 17.13
N ILE A 535 -45.45 10.42 16.52
CA ILE A 535 -45.51 11.05 15.20
C ILE A 535 -45.35 9.96 14.11
N PRO A 536 -46.33 9.75 13.22
CA PRO A 536 -46.24 8.74 12.16
C PRO A 536 -45.03 8.96 11.25
N LEU A 537 -44.49 7.89 10.67
CA LEU A 537 -43.31 7.92 9.80
C LEU A 537 -43.64 7.42 8.39
N VAL A 538 -43.19 8.17 7.38
CA VAL A 538 -42.97 7.68 6.02
C VAL A 538 -41.48 7.44 5.85
N LEU A 539 -41.11 6.17 5.65
CA LEU A 539 -39.71 5.77 5.48
C LEU A 539 -39.41 5.59 4.00
N VAL A 540 -38.47 6.36 3.45
CA VAL A 540 -38.02 6.23 2.06
C VAL A 540 -36.67 5.53 2.06
N LEU A 541 -36.57 4.41 1.37
CA LEU A 541 -35.35 3.61 1.28
C LEU A 541 -34.86 3.59 -0.16
N SER A 542 -33.61 3.96 -0.35
CA SER A 542 -33.05 4.19 -1.67
C SER A 542 -31.73 3.47 -1.92
N SER A 543 -31.60 2.72 -3.01
CA SER A 543 -30.33 2.05 -3.34
C SER A 543 -30.02 1.99 -4.83
N TYR A 544 -28.72 1.98 -5.16
CA TYR A 544 -28.28 1.69 -6.53
C TYR A 544 -28.31 0.18 -6.79
N GLU A 545 -27.60 -0.58 -5.96
CA GLU A 545 -27.60 -2.05 -5.97
C GLU A 545 -28.79 -2.65 -5.23
N SER A 546 -29.02 -3.95 -5.42
CA SER A 546 -30.03 -4.69 -4.66
C SER A 546 -29.66 -4.72 -3.18
N VAL A 547 -30.58 -4.30 -2.30
CA VAL A 547 -30.38 -4.28 -0.85
C VAL A 547 -31.53 -4.98 -0.13
N GLN A 548 -31.21 -5.78 0.89
CA GLN A 548 -32.18 -6.22 1.89
C GLN A 548 -32.19 -5.23 3.06
N TRP A 549 -33.29 -4.51 3.20
CA TRP A 549 -33.51 -3.55 4.28
C TRP A 549 -34.16 -4.25 5.47
N LEU A 550 -33.54 -4.16 6.65
CA LEU A 550 -34.10 -4.70 7.89
C LEU A 550 -34.51 -3.54 8.79
N VAL A 551 -35.80 -3.25 8.82
CA VAL A 551 -36.39 -2.21 9.66
C VAL A 551 -36.65 -2.77 11.06
N GLN A 552 -36.05 -2.16 12.06
CA GLN A 552 -36.22 -2.49 13.48
C GLN A 552 -37.05 -1.38 14.11
N ASN A 553 -38.37 -1.56 14.10
CA ASN A 553 -39.32 -0.59 14.61
C ASN A 553 -39.62 -0.83 16.09
N SER A 554 -39.30 0.15 16.94
CA SER A 554 -39.52 0.10 18.39
C SER A 554 -40.87 0.68 18.83
N GLY A 555 -41.90 0.60 17.99
CA GLY A 555 -43.28 1.00 18.33
C GLY A 555 -43.73 2.34 17.76
N ARG A 556 -43.02 2.90 16.78
CA ARG A 556 -43.46 4.10 16.05
C ARG A 556 -44.41 3.71 14.90
N PRO A 557 -45.57 4.37 14.72
CA PRO A 557 -46.44 4.08 13.58
C PRO A 557 -45.74 4.40 12.25
N ILE A 558 -45.56 3.41 11.37
CA ILE A 558 -45.03 3.61 10.02
C ILE A 558 -46.22 3.64 9.06
N SER A 559 -46.49 4.79 8.43
CA SER A 559 -47.60 4.98 7.51
C SER A 559 -47.35 4.34 6.15
N ALA A 560 -46.10 4.34 5.68
CA ALA A 560 -45.68 3.68 4.44
C ALA A 560 -44.15 3.53 4.39
N VAL A 561 -43.69 2.55 3.63
CA VAL A 561 -42.29 2.42 3.20
C VAL A 561 -42.23 2.64 1.69
N LEU A 562 -41.46 3.63 1.23
CA LEU A 562 -41.29 3.96 -0.17
C LEU A 562 -39.92 3.48 -0.65
N LEU A 563 -39.89 2.52 -1.57
CA LEU A 563 -38.68 1.99 -2.19
C LEU A 563 -38.37 2.72 -3.50
N SER A 564 -37.14 3.20 -3.66
CA SER A 564 -36.68 3.78 -4.92
C SER A 564 -35.27 3.32 -5.25
N GLY A 565 -35.04 2.78 -6.44
CA GLY A 565 -33.71 2.28 -6.76
C GLY A 565 -33.63 1.61 -8.12
N TYR A 566 -32.41 1.57 -8.64
CA TYR A 566 -32.12 0.97 -9.94
C TYR A 566 -32.38 -0.54 -9.89
N SER A 567 -31.74 -1.22 -8.94
CA SER A 567 -31.93 -2.65 -8.71
C SER A 567 -33.06 -2.95 -7.71
N PRO A 568 -33.72 -4.13 -7.80
CA PRO A 568 -34.76 -4.52 -6.85
C PRO A 568 -34.24 -4.66 -5.41
N SER A 569 -34.95 -4.06 -4.46
CA SER A 569 -34.66 -4.18 -3.03
C SER A 569 -35.82 -4.82 -2.28
N THR A 570 -35.53 -5.43 -1.12
CA THR A 570 -36.54 -6.07 -0.25
C THR A 570 -36.57 -5.38 1.11
N VAL A 571 -37.72 -5.34 1.77
CA VAL A 571 -37.90 -4.74 3.10
C VAL A 571 -38.47 -5.79 4.04
N LEU A 572 -37.83 -5.95 5.19
CA LEU A 572 -38.27 -6.81 6.29
C LEU A 572 -38.44 -5.96 7.56
N GLY A 573 -39.38 -6.35 8.42
CA GLY A 573 -39.56 -5.72 9.74
C GLY A 573 -40.33 -4.38 9.75
N ALA A 574 -40.99 -4.02 8.63
CA ALA A 574 -41.82 -2.81 8.56
C ALA A 574 -43.23 -2.95 9.20
N GLY A 575 -43.58 -4.14 9.73
CA GLY A 575 -44.92 -4.43 10.24
C GLY A 575 -45.97 -4.46 9.12
N ASP A 576 -47.17 -3.93 9.39
CA ASP A 576 -48.29 -3.85 8.44
C ASP A 576 -48.19 -2.63 7.49
N ALA A 577 -47.10 -1.88 7.53
CA ALA A 577 -46.91 -0.71 6.69
C ALA A 577 -46.81 -1.12 5.20
N PRO A 578 -47.57 -0.47 4.29
CA PRO A 578 -47.48 -0.76 2.87
C PRO A 578 -46.09 -0.41 2.33
N VAL A 579 -45.48 -1.35 1.60
CA VAL A 579 -44.20 -1.15 0.91
C VAL A 579 -44.50 -0.87 -0.58
N LEU A 580 -44.17 0.33 -1.04
CA LEU A 580 -44.47 0.79 -2.40
C LEU A 580 -43.19 1.14 -3.15
N ARG A 581 -43.04 0.67 -4.39
CA ARG A 581 -41.97 1.14 -5.27
C ARG A 581 -42.39 2.45 -5.93
N ILE A 582 -41.62 3.52 -5.72
CA ILE A 582 -41.96 4.88 -6.17
C ILE A 582 -41.12 5.39 -7.35
N GLY A 583 -40.07 4.65 -7.74
CA GLY A 583 -39.21 5.03 -8.84
C GLY A 583 -37.94 4.17 -8.96
N SER A 584 -37.08 4.58 -9.88
CA SER A 584 -35.73 4.04 -10.07
C SER A 584 -34.62 5.01 -9.65
N ALA A 585 -34.97 6.21 -9.19
CA ALA A 585 -34.00 7.18 -8.69
C ALA A 585 -33.38 6.69 -7.39
N TYR A 586 -32.06 6.78 -7.28
CA TYR A 586 -31.32 6.39 -6.09
C TYR A 586 -30.48 7.55 -5.54
N ALA A 587 -30.43 7.76 -4.24
CA ALA A 587 -29.62 8.83 -3.67
C ALA A 587 -28.94 8.42 -2.37
N TYR A 588 -27.61 8.41 -2.35
CA TYR A 588 -26.80 8.23 -1.14
C TYR A 588 -25.97 9.47 -0.80
N GLN A 589 -26.03 10.52 -1.62
CA GLN A 589 -25.41 11.81 -1.40
C GLN A 589 -26.49 12.90 -1.37
N LEU A 590 -26.35 13.82 -0.42
CA LEU A 590 -27.14 15.04 -0.40
C LEU A 590 -26.71 15.93 -1.57
N ASN A 591 -27.65 16.65 -2.19
CA ASN A 591 -27.42 17.63 -3.26
C ASN A 591 -27.03 17.09 -4.66
N GLY A 592 -27.15 15.78 -4.91
CA GLY A 592 -26.99 15.23 -6.26
C GLY A 592 -28.26 15.35 -7.13
N ALA A 593 -28.09 15.25 -8.46
CA ALA A 593 -29.22 15.20 -9.40
C ALA A 593 -30.22 14.09 -9.05
N ASN A 594 -29.70 12.92 -8.63
CA ASN A 594 -30.56 11.81 -8.23
C ASN A 594 -31.32 12.07 -6.91
N TYR A 595 -30.76 12.87 -5.99
CA TYR A 595 -31.50 13.29 -4.78
C TYR A 595 -32.63 14.26 -5.12
N ALA A 596 -32.41 15.17 -6.07
CA ALA A 596 -33.46 16.05 -6.57
C ALA A 596 -34.60 15.24 -7.22
N GLN A 597 -34.26 14.26 -8.07
CA GLN A 597 -35.24 13.36 -8.68
C GLN A 597 -35.98 12.53 -7.62
N LEU A 598 -35.27 11.94 -6.66
CA LEU A 598 -35.88 11.17 -5.58
C LEU A 598 -36.90 12.00 -4.77
N LYS A 599 -36.60 13.28 -4.50
CA LYS A 599 -37.57 14.18 -3.84
C LYS A 599 -38.83 14.41 -4.68
N GLN A 600 -38.68 14.56 -5.99
CA GLN A 600 -39.83 14.68 -6.89
C GLN A 600 -40.66 13.38 -6.90
N ASP A 601 -39.99 12.23 -6.89
CA ASP A 601 -40.64 10.93 -6.80
C ASP A 601 -41.44 10.82 -5.49
N VAL A 602 -40.83 11.15 -4.34
CA VAL A 602 -41.50 11.14 -3.02
C VAL A 602 -42.71 12.09 -2.98
N ALA A 603 -42.56 13.30 -3.53
CA ALA A 603 -43.61 14.32 -3.52
C ALA A 603 -44.88 13.90 -4.30
N ARG A 604 -44.78 12.93 -5.21
CA ARG A 604 -45.95 12.35 -5.91
C ARG A 604 -46.79 11.42 -5.03
N TYR A 605 -46.22 10.91 -3.94
CA TYR A 605 -46.89 9.97 -3.04
C TYR A 605 -47.27 10.60 -1.72
N VAL A 606 -46.49 11.56 -1.23
CA VAL A 606 -46.66 12.17 0.10
C VAL A 606 -46.56 13.69 0.00
N PRO A 607 -47.55 14.44 0.53
CA PRO A 607 -47.54 15.90 0.48
C PRO A 607 -46.54 16.54 1.44
N ASN A 608 -46.06 15.79 2.44
CA ASN A 608 -45.11 16.22 3.45
C ASN A 608 -43.72 16.48 2.85
N ARG A 609 -43.03 17.47 3.40
CA ARG A 609 -41.63 17.75 3.04
C ARG A 609 -40.72 16.68 3.63
N VAL A 610 -39.56 16.46 2.99
CA VAL A 610 -38.51 15.58 3.53
C VAL A 610 -37.88 16.21 4.77
N ASP A 611 -38.00 15.55 5.91
CA ASP A 611 -37.50 16.04 7.20
C ASP A 611 -36.01 15.73 7.42
N SER A 612 -35.58 14.55 6.98
CA SER A 612 -34.21 14.08 7.16
C SER A 612 -33.75 13.22 6.00
N PHE A 613 -32.45 13.31 5.69
CA PHE A 613 -31.76 12.44 4.74
C PHE A 613 -30.49 11.91 5.40
N GLN A 614 -30.28 10.60 5.30
CA GLN A 614 -29.01 9.95 5.65
C GLN A 614 -28.56 9.14 4.44
N GLY A 615 -27.29 9.24 4.07
CA GLY A 615 -26.77 8.40 3.00
C GLY A 615 -25.27 8.17 3.05
N LEU A 616 -24.87 7.00 2.58
CA LEU A 616 -23.49 6.52 2.54
C LEU A 616 -23.29 5.67 1.29
N TYR A 617 -22.07 5.62 0.76
CA TYR A 617 -21.76 4.73 -0.36
C TYR A 617 -22.06 3.26 0.02
N GLN A 618 -21.52 2.78 1.15
CA GLN A 618 -21.83 1.46 1.70
C GLN A 618 -22.69 1.57 2.96
N GLY A 619 -23.89 0.98 2.90
CA GLY A 619 -24.81 0.93 4.02
C GLY A 619 -24.55 -0.24 4.95
N LYS A 620 -24.57 0.01 6.26
CA LYS A 620 -24.62 -1.05 7.27
C LYS A 620 -25.79 -0.82 8.23
N GLU A 621 -25.85 0.37 8.80
CA GLU A 621 -26.76 0.71 9.88
C GLU A 621 -27.09 2.20 9.86
N PHE A 622 -28.37 2.53 10.07
CA PHE A 622 -28.89 3.89 10.16
C PHE A 622 -29.92 3.99 11.27
N SER A 623 -30.03 5.14 11.93
CA SER A 623 -31.03 5.41 12.96
C SER A 623 -31.86 6.62 12.58
N ILE A 624 -33.19 6.47 12.52
CA ILE A 624 -34.09 7.58 12.17
C ILE A 624 -34.14 8.57 13.35
N PRO A 625 -33.86 9.86 13.14
CA PRO A 625 -33.87 10.83 14.23
C PRO A 625 -35.28 11.02 14.77
N ASN A 626 -35.41 11.04 16.10
CA ASN A 626 -36.59 11.58 16.77
C ASN A 626 -36.58 13.10 16.64
N ARG A 627 -37.66 13.66 16.11
CA ARG A 627 -37.91 15.10 16.09
C ARG A 627 -39.21 15.41 16.80
#